data_AF-A0A2I0NC27-F1
#
_entry.id   AF-A0A2I0NC27-F1
#
_cell.length_a   1.000
_cell.length_b   1.000
_cell.length_c   1.000
_cell.angle_alpha   90.00
_cell.angle_beta   90.00
_cell.angle_gamma   90.00
#
_symmetry.space_group_name_H-M   'P 1'
#
loop_
_entity.id
_entity.type
_entity.pdbx_description
1 polymer ?
#
loop_
_entity_poly.entity_id
_entity_poly.type
_entity_poly.pdbx_seq_one_letter_code
_entity_poly.pdbx_strand_id
1 'polypeptide(L)' 'MINLKPVTGYPNKVVLIDQTLLPLEQKNLEITSLDTMCDAIKRLVVRGAPAIGIAAA' A
#
# COMPACT_ATOMS: atom_id res chain seq x y z
N MET A 1 -9.59 -18.83 -4.45
CA MET A 1 -9.40 -17.39 -4.75
C MET A 1 -8.68 -16.76 -3.58
N ILE A 2 -7.51 -16.16 -3.81
CA ILE A 2 -6.79 -15.42 -2.76
C ILE A 2 -7.45 -14.03 -2.66
N ASN A 3 -8.04 -13.70 -1.51
CA ASN A 3 -8.65 -12.40 -1.28
C ASN A 3 -7.55 -11.40 -0.84
N LEU A 4 -6.83 -10.83 -1.80
CA LEU A 4 -5.83 -9.80 -1.56
C LEU A 4 -6.51 -8.42 -1.50
N LYS A 5 -6.28 -7.69 -0.40
CA LYS A 5 -6.66 -6.27 -0.26
C LYS A 5 -5.37 -5.42 -0.27
N PRO A 6 -4.94 -4.88 -1.43
CA PRO A 6 -3.64 -4.21 -1.54
C PRO A 6 -3.53 -2.92 -0.73
N VAL A 7 -4.67 -2.28 -0.45
CA VAL A 7 -4.78 -1.05 0.33
C VAL A 7 -5.93 -1.21 1.31
N THR A 8 -5.70 -0.92 2.59
CA THR A 8 -6.72 -0.90 3.64
C THR A 8 -6.59 0.38 4.46
N GLY A 9 -7.66 1.20 4.49
CA GLY A 9 -7.71 2.42 5.29
C GLY A 9 -8.21 2.15 6.72
N TYR A 10 -7.60 2.84 7.69
CA TYR A 10 -8.00 2.93 9.09
C TYR A 10 -8.09 4.40 9.50
N PRO A 11 -8.75 4.75 10.63
CA PRO A 11 -8.92 6.15 11.03
C PRO A 11 -7.62 6.97 11.11
N ASN A 12 -6.49 6.35 11.46
CA ASN A 12 -5.21 7.04 11.69
C ASN A 12 -4.06 6.52 10.82
N LYS A 13 -4.31 5.57 9.92
CA LYS A 13 -3.26 4.97 9.08
C LYS A 13 -3.81 4.28 7.84
N VAL A 14 -2.97 4.13 6.84
CA VAL A 14 -3.21 3.26 5.68
C VAL A 14 -2.28 2.06 5.78
N VAL A 15 -2.78 0.87 5.49
CA VAL A 15 -1.95 -0.35 5.40
C VAL A 15 -1.89 -0.79 3.94
N LEU A 16 -0.67 -0.91 3.42
CA LEU A 16 -0.38 -1.37 2.07
C LEU A 16 0.22 -2.77 2.11
N ILE A 17 -0.10 -3.59 1.12
CA ILE A 17 0.68 -4.81 0.86
C ILE A 17 1.88 -4.43 -0.01
N ASP A 18 3.07 -4.86 0.37
CA ASP A 18 4.28 -4.65 -0.42
C ASP A 18 4.29 -5.56 -1.66
N GLN A 19 3.84 -4.99 -2.78
CA GLN A 19 3.75 -5.69 -4.05
C GLN A 19 5.11 -5.94 -4.71
N THR A 20 6.22 -5.49 -4.12
CA THR A 20 7.58 -5.79 -4.61
C THR A 20 8.07 -7.16 -4.14
N LEU A 21 7.49 -7.68 -3.04
CA LEU A 21 7.85 -8.97 -2.45
C LEU A 21 6.95 -10.12 -2.93
N LEU A 22 5.79 -9.79 -3.50
CA LEU A 22 4.89 -10.78 -4.06
C LEU A 22 5.45 -11.41 -5.35
N PRO A 23 5.19 -12.71 -5.59
CA PRO A 23 4.34 -13.60 -4.80
C PRO A 23 5.08 -14.34 -3.67
N LEU A 24 6.37 -14.07 -3.46
CA LEU A 24 7.24 -14.84 -2.57
C LEU A 24 6.95 -14.55 -1.09
N GLU A 25 6.69 -13.29 -0.76
CA GLU A 25 6.42 -12.86 0.61
C GLU A 25 5.29 -11.82 0.61
N GLN A 26 4.35 -11.98 1.54
CA GLN A 26 3.31 -11.00 1.80
C GLN A 26 3.67 -10.21 3.06
N LYS A 27 4.09 -8.96 2.86
CA LYS A 27 4.41 -8.03 3.94
C LYS A 27 3.50 -6.81 3.89
N ASN A 28 3.07 -6.36 5.06
CA ASN A 28 2.29 -5.14 5.20
C ASN A 28 3.21 -3.97 5.57
N LEU A 29 2.94 -2.81 4.98
CA LEU A 29 3.57 -1.54 5.31
C LEU A 29 2.51 -0.61 5.90
N GLU A 30 2.76 -0.11 7.11
CA GLU A 30 1.90 0.90 7.74
C GLU A 30 2.34 2.29 7.33
N ILE A 31 1.38 3.09 6.88
CA ILE A 31 1.57 4.46 6.44
C ILE A 31 0.82 5.38 7.38
N THR A 32 1.57 6.17 8.15
CA THR A 32 1.06 7.16 9.10
C THR A 32 1.44 8.59 8.73
N SER A 33 2.17 8.78 7.62
CA SER A 33 2.61 10.09 7.14
C SER A 33 2.63 10.15 5.62
N LEU A 34 2.52 11.38 5.08
CA LEU A 34 2.58 11.63 3.64
C LEU A 34 3.94 11.23 3.06
N ASP A 35 5.04 11.50 3.77
CA ASP A 35 6.39 11.14 3.31
C ASP A 35 6.53 9.63 3.11
N THR A 36 6.02 8.83 4.05
CA THR A 36 6.02 7.36 3.92
C THR A 36 5.14 6.91 2.75
N MET A 37 4.00 7.56 2.51
CA MET A 37 3.15 7.27 1.35
C MET A 37 3.87 7.56 0.02
N CYS A 38 4.53 8.72 -0.07
CA CYS A 38 5.30 9.10 -1.25
C CYS A 38 6.46 8.14 -1.52
N ASP A 39 7.19 7.69 -0.49
CA ASP A 39 8.25 6.68 -0.63
C ASP A 39 7.68 5.35 -1.15
N ALA A 40 6.57 4.88 -0.57
CA ALA A 40 5.90 3.65 -0.98
C ALA A 40 5.47 3.67 -2.45
N ILE A 41 4.91 4.79 -2.93
CA ILE A 41 4.54 4.95 -4.36
C ILE A 41 5.78 4.97 -5.24
N LYS A 42 6.82 5.74 -4.88
CA LYS A 42 8.07 5.85 -5.67
C LYS A 42 8.78 4.51 -5.81
N ARG A 43 8.74 3.68 -4.76
CA ARG A 43 9.35 2.35 -4.72
C ARG A 43 8.47 1.24 -5.30
N LEU A 44 7.28 1.58 -5.80
CA LEU A 44 6.31 0.63 -6.36
C LEU A 44 5.81 -0.44 -5.37
N VAL A 45 5.86 -0.14 -4.06
CA VAL A 45 5.23 -0.94 -2.98
C VAL A 45 3.73 -1.04 -3.25
N VAL A 46 3.12 0.07 -3.65
CA VAL A 46 1.75 0.14 -4.17
C VAL A 46 1.80 0.74 -5.58
N ARG A 47 1.08 0.12 -6.52
CA ARG A 47 1.00 0.55 -7.93
C ARG A 47 -0.39 0.33 -8.51
N GLY A 48 -0.73 1.11 -9.54
CA GLY A 48 -2.04 1.13 -10.19
C GLY A 48 -2.88 2.36 -9.78
N ALA A 49 -3.47 3.04 -10.78
CA ALA A 49 -4.17 4.31 -10.59
C ALA A 49 -5.28 4.31 -9.50
N PRO A 50 -6.09 3.24 -9.33
CA PRO A 50 -7.11 3.21 -8.28
C PRO A 50 -6.52 3.14 -6.86
N ALA A 51 -5.39 2.45 -6.69
CA ALA A 51 -4.75 2.26 -5.39
C ALA A 51 -4.07 3.54 -4.87
N ILE A 52 -3.54 4.36 -5.78
CA ILE A 52 -2.94 5.67 -5.46
C ILE A 52 -4.02 6.67 -5.05
N GLY A 53 -5.17 6.68 -5.72
CA GLY A 53 -6.28 7.59 -5.40
C GLY A 53 -6.87 7.35 -3.99
N ILE A 54 -6.95 6.10 -3.54
CA ILE A 54 -7.43 5.74 -2.18
C ILE A 54 -6.39 6.06 -1.11
N ALA A 55 -5.11 5.99 -1.46
CA ALA A 55 -3.99 6.31 -0.58
C ALA A 55 -3.79 7.83 -0.36
N ALA A 56 -4.21 8.66 -1.32
CA ALA A 56 -4.05 10.12 -1.29
C ALA A 56 -5.29 10.88 -0.81
N ALA A 57 -6.45 10.20 -0.67
CA ALA A 57 -7.69 10.76 -0.13
C ALA A 57 -7.67 10.79 1.40
#